data_AF-A0A257UGB6-F1
#
_entry.id   AF-A0A257UGB6-F1
#
_cell.length_a   1.000
_cell.length_b   1.000
_cell.length_c   1.000
_cell.angle_alpha   90.00
_cell.angle_beta   90.00
_cell.angle_gamma   90.00
#
_symmetry.space_group_name_H-M   'P 1'
#
loop_
_entity.id
_entity.type
_entity.pdbx_description
1 polymer ?
#
loop_
_entity_poly.entity_id
_entity_poly.type
_entity_poly.pdbx_seq_one_letter_code
_entity_poly.pdbx_strand_id
1 'polypeptide(L)'
;MSTTAIVAIVALVVIVAAGIVTLRFLRKRRTEGLRTKFGDGEYARAVKEGGNRRHAEAGLDKRAERVESFHVQPLAPGDRARFQDSWGRIQTRFVDGPAGAVTEADQLLGDVMSARGYPVSDFEQRAADISVDHPLVMQNYRAAHAIALRQTSGKASTEELRQAMIHYRTLFEELVSEPKRPV
;
A
#
# COMPACT_ATOMS: atom_id res chain seq x y z
N MET A 1 39.39 -12.51 -43.52
CA MET A 1 37.93 -12.35 -43.37
C MET A 1 37.44 -11.42 -44.48
N SER A 2 36.38 -11.77 -45.20
CA SER A 2 35.84 -10.89 -46.25
C SER A 2 35.20 -9.64 -45.64
N THR A 3 35.26 -8.52 -46.35
CA THR A 3 34.64 -7.25 -45.93
C THR A 3 33.14 -7.43 -45.63
N THR A 4 32.47 -8.31 -46.38
CA THR A 4 31.07 -8.70 -46.15
C THR A 4 30.85 -9.38 -44.80
N ALA A 5 31.77 -10.25 -44.36
CA ALA A 5 31.69 -10.90 -43.06
C ALA A 5 31.86 -9.90 -41.91
N ILE A 6 32.77 -8.93 -42.06
CA ILE A 6 32.97 -7.87 -41.06
C ILE A 6 31.72 -7.00 -40.94
N VAL A 7 31.15 -6.55 -42.07
CA VAL A 7 29.93 -5.73 -42.09
C VAL A 7 28.75 -6.48 -41.45
N ALA A 8 28.58 -7.77 -41.76
CA ALA A 8 27.52 -8.60 -41.18
C ALA A 8 27.65 -8.73 -39.65
N ILE A 9 28.86 -8.95 -39.14
CA ILE A 9 29.13 -9.03 -37.70
C ILE A 9 28.84 -7.69 -37.02
N VAL A 10 29.30 -6.58 -37.60
CA VAL A 10 29.05 -5.24 -37.05
C VAL A 10 27.55 -4.95 -36.99
N ALA A 11 26.81 -5.24 -38.06
CA ALA A 11 25.36 -5.06 -38.09
C ALA A 11 24.65 -5.89 -37.01
N LEU A 12 25.03 -7.16 -36.83
CA LEU A 12 24.48 -8.02 -35.78
C LEU A 12 24.74 -7.45 -34.38
N VAL A 13 25.97 -7.00 -34.12
CA VAL A 13 26.35 -6.40 -32.82
C VAL A 13 25.52 -5.15 -32.55
N VAL A 14 25.32 -4.28 -33.54
CA VAL A 14 24.48 -3.08 -33.40
C VAL A 14 23.03 -3.44 -33.07
N ILE A 15 22.45 -4.44 -33.74
CA ILE A 15 21.08 -4.89 -33.46
C ILE A 15 20.97 -5.43 -32.04
N VAL A 16 21.91 -6.28 -31.60
CA VAL A 16 21.91 -6.84 -30.25
C VAL A 16 22.08 -5.72 -29.20
N ALA A 17 23.00 -4.78 -29.43
CA ALA A 17 23.21 -3.66 -28.53
C ALA A 17 21.96 -2.77 -28.42
N ALA A 18 21.32 -2.44 -29.55
CA ALA A 18 20.08 -1.68 -29.59
C ALA A 18 18.94 -2.42 -28.85
N GLY A 19 18.84 -3.74 -29.01
CA GLY A 19 17.90 -4.58 -28.27
C GLY A 19 18.12 -4.52 -26.76
N ILE A 20 19.37 -4.62 -26.30
CA ILE A 20 19.74 -4.54 -24.88
C ILE A 20 19.40 -3.15 -24.30
N VAL A 21 19.71 -2.08 -25.02
CA VAL A 21 19.41 -0.70 -24.61
C VAL A 21 17.90 -0.51 -24.48
N THR A 22 17.14 -0.93 -25.49
CA THR A 22 15.67 -0.85 -25.49
C THR A 22 15.07 -1.62 -24.31
N LEU A 23 15.53 -2.85 -24.06
CA LEU A 23 15.07 -3.67 -22.94
C LEU A 23 15.37 -3.00 -21.59
N ARG A 24 16.57 -2.44 -21.42
CA ARG A 24 16.94 -1.72 -20.17
C ARG A 24 16.09 -0.47 -19.97
N PHE A 25 15.84 0.28 -21.02
CA PHE A 25 15.00 1.48 -20.96
C PHE A 25 13.57 1.15 -20.54
N LEU A 26 12.95 0.15 -21.16
CA LEU A 26 11.60 -0.31 -20.80
C LEU A 26 11.51 -0.80 -19.35
N ARG A 27 12.51 -1.59 -18.91
CA ARG A 27 12.59 -2.05 -17.52
C ARG A 27 12.71 -0.91 -16.53
N LYS A 28 13.55 0.08 -16.83
CA LYS A 28 13.74 1.27 -15.99
C LYS A 28 12.42 2.04 -15.84
N ARG A 29 11.73 2.32 -16.96
CA ARG A 29 10.43 2.99 -16.94
C ARG A 29 9.37 2.23 -16.12
N ARG A 30 9.31 0.91 -16.26
CA ARG A 30 8.39 0.08 -15.44
C ARG A 30 8.72 0.19 -13.95
N THR A 31 9.98 0.02 -13.57
CA THR A 31 10.41 0.16 -12.17
C THR A 31 10.08 1.56 -11.62
N GLU A 32 10.34 2.61 -12.40
CA GLU A 32 10.03 3.99 -12.00
C GLU A 32 8.53 4.20 -11.83
N GLY A 33 7.69 3.74 -12.77
CA GLY A 33 6.24 3.84 -12.64
C GLY A 33 5.70 3.14 -11.39
N LEU A 34 6.22 1.96 -11.06
CA LEU A 34 5.84 1.24 -9.84
C LEU A 34 6.29 1.96 -8.56
N ARG A 35 7.50 2.54 -8.55
CA ARG A 35 7.98 3.35 -7.41
C ARG A 35 7.19 4.64 -7.25
N THR A 36 6.81 5.28 -8.34
CA THR A 36 5.94 6.46 -8.30
C THR A 36 4.56 6.11 -7.75
N LYS A 37 3.98 4.97 -8.17
CA LYS A 37 2.64 4.55 -7.75
C LYS A 37 2.61 4.07 -6.30
N PHE A 38 3.52 3.19 -5.89
CA PHE A 38 3.52 2.56 -4.56
C PHE A 38 4.44 3.25 -3.55
N GLY A 39 5.30 4.17 -3.98
CA GLY A 39 6.35 4.76 -3.15
C GLY A 39 7.55 3.82 -2.95
N ASP A 40 8.68 4.40 -2.54
CA ASP A 40 9.92 3.64 -2.34
C ASP A 40 9.83 2.62 -1.18
N GLY A 41 9.04 2.94 -0.15
CA GLY A 41 8.85 2.06 1.01
C GLY A 41 8.14 0.74 0.66
N GLU A 42 6.99 0.82 -0.02
CA GLU A 42 6.24 -0.38 -0.41
C GLU A 42 6.97 -1.15 -1.51
N TYR A 43 7.62 -0.45 -2.46
CA TYR A 43 8.48 -1.10 -3.44
C TYR A 43 9.63 -1.88 -2.79
N ALA A 44 10.34 -1.27 -1.85
CA ALA A 44 11.43 -1.92 -1.12
C ALA A 44 10.93 -3.15 -0.33
N ARG A 45 9.75 -3.04 0.28
CA ARG A 45 9.10 -4.18 0.96
C ARG A 45 8.77 -5.30 -0.02
N ALA A 46 8.13 -5.00 -1.15
CA ALA A 46 7.79 -6.00 -2.16
C ALA A 46 9.04 -6.72 -2.70
N VAL A 47 10.16 -6.01 -2.86
CA VAL A 47 11.44 -6.61 -3.24
C VAL A 47 11.99 -7.53 -2.14
N LYS A 48 11.89 -7.12 -0.87
CA LYS A 48 12.31 -7.93 0.28
C LYS A 48 11.48 -9.22 0.40
N GLU A 49 10.17 -9.15 0.19
CA GLU A 49 9.25 -10.30 0.25
C GLU A 49 9.38 -11.20 -0.98
N GLY A 50 9.45 -10.62 -2.18
CA GLY A 50 9.48 -11.36 -3.44
C GLY A 50 10.84 -11.96 -3.80
N GLY A 51 11.89 -11.69 -3.02
CA GLY A 51 13.25 -12.19 -3.17
C GLY A 51 14.02 -11.66 -4.39
N ASN A 52 13.33 -11.27 -5.47
CA ASN A 52 13.90 -10.63 -6.64
C ASN A 52 12.97 -9.56 -7.22
N ARG A 53 13.56 -8.61 -7.94
CA ARG A 53 12.83 -7.49 -8.57
C ARG A 53 11.71 -7.96 -9.50
N ARG A 54 11.92 -9.01 -10.30
CA ARG A 54 10.94 -9.44 -11.29
C ARG A 54 9.64 -9.93 -10.62
N HIS A 55 9.77 -10.72 -9.56
CA HIS A 55 8.63 -11.22 -8.79
C HIS A 55 7.94 -10.10 -8.02
N ALA A 56 8.71 -9.20 -7.41
CA ALA A 56 8.18 -8.03 -6.71
C ALA A 56 7.34 -7.13 -7.62
N GLU A 57 7.89 -6.74 -8.77
CA GLU A 57 7.17 -5.89 -9.74
C GLU A 57 5.92 -6.58 -10.29
N ALA A 58 6.00 -7.88 -10.59
CA ALA A 58 4.82 -8.64 -11.03
C ALA A 58 3.74 -8.74 -9.93
N GLY A 59 4.14 -8.83 -8.66
CA GLY A 59 3.22 -8.80 -7.54
C GLY A 59 2.54 -7.44 -7.38
N LEU A 60 3.29 -6.35 -7.51
CA LEU A 60 2.75 -4.99 -7.47
C LEU A 60 1.78 -4.71 -8.63
N ASP A 61 2.11 -5.15 -9.85
CA ASP A 61 1.20 -5.05 -11.00
C ASP A 61 -0.12 -5.79 -10.72
N LYS A 62 -0.04 -7.05 -10.25
CA LYS A 62 -1.24 -7.83 -9.87
C LYS A 62 -2.08 -7.17 -8.77
N ARG A 63 -1.44 -6.47 -7.82
CA ARG A 63 -2.15 -5.70 -6.78
C ARG A 63 -2.89 -4.53 -7.42
N ALA A 64 -2.24 -3.79 -8.31
CA ALA A 64 -2.84 -2.67 -9.02
C ALA A 64 -4.02 -3.12 -9.90
N GLU A 65 -3.86 -4.17 -10.70
CA GLU A 65 -4.93 -4.74 -11.53
C GLU A 65 -6.13 -5.20 -10.69
N ARG A 66 -5.87 -5.82 -9.54
CA ARG A 66 -6.93 -6.25 -8.62
C ARG A 66 -7.68 -5.05 -8.04
N VAL A 67 -6.99 -4.01 -7.57
CA VAL A 67 -7.63 -2.82 -7.01
C VAL A 67 -8.40 -2.05 -8.07
N GLU A 68 -7.91 -2.01 -9.32
CA GLU A 68 -8.65 -1.41 -10.44
C GLU A 68 -9.98 -2.13 -10.71
N SER A 69 -10.08 -3.43 -10.43
CA SER A 69 -11.33 -4.18 -10.53
C SER A 69 -12.31 -3.92 -9.36
N PHE A 70 -11.85 -3.28 -8.29
CA PHE A 70 -12.69 -2.94 -7.15
C PHE A 70 -13.50 -1.68 -7.46
N HIS A 71 -14.75 -1.65 -7.01
CA HIS A 71 -15.60 -0.46 -7.12
C HIS A 71 -15.32 0.49 -5.97
N VAL A 72 -14.05 0.94 -5.83
CA VAL A 72 -13.66 1.83 -4.73
C VAL A 72 -14.28 3.21 -4.94
N GLN A 73 -15.11 3.65 -4.00
CA GLN A 73 -15.82 4.93 -4.06
C GLN A 73 -15.52 5.79 -2.83
N PRO A 74 -15.70 7.13 -2.94
CA PRO A 74 -15.76 7.98 -1.77
C PRO A 74 -16.89 7.54 -0.85
N LEU A 75 -16.69 7.70 0.46
CA LEU A 75 -17.76 7.46 1.43
C LEU A 75 -18.95 8.38 1.18
N ALA A 76 -20.16 7.83 1.27
CA ALA A 76 -21.38 8.62 1.32
C ALA A 76 -21.31 9.61 2.50
N PRO A 77 -21.88 10.83 2.39
CA PRO A 77 -21.79 11.84 3.45
C PRO A 77 -22.30 11.35 4.82
N GLY A 78 -23.37 10.54 4.83
CA GLY A 78 -23.90 9.94 6.07
C GLY A 78 -22.96 8.91 6.70
N ASP A 79 -22.32 8.06 5.89
CA ASP A 79 -21.33 7.10 6.37
C ASP A 79 -20.09 7.81 6.90
N ARG A 80 -19.62 8.84 6.21
CA ARG A 80 -18.50 9.67 6.66
C ARG A 80 -18.75 10.25 8.05
N ALA A 81 -19.89 10.89 8.26
CA ALA A 81 -20.25 11.46 9.56
C ALA A 81 -20.32 10.37 10.66
N ARG A 82 -20.97 9.23 10.35
CA ARG A 82 -21.06 8.08 11.26
C ARG A 82 -19.69 7.54 11.66
N PHE A 83 -18.76 7.44 10.72
CA PHE A 83 -17.40 6.97 10.99
C PHE A 83 -16.59 7.99 11.79
N GLN A 84 -16.73 9.29 11.51
CA GLN A 84 -16.09 10.35 12.29
C GLN A 84 -16.56 10.35 13.74
N ASP A 85 -17.87 10.20 13.98
CA ASP A 85 -18.42 10.09 15.33
C ASP A 85 -17.91 8.83 16.05
N SER A 86 -17.82 7.72 15.33
CA SER A 86 -17.28 6.46 15.85
C SER A 86 -15.82 6.60 16.25
N TRP A 87 -15.01 7.25 15.40
CA TRP A 87 -13.61 7.55 15.71
C TRP A 87 -13.49 8.41 16.97
N GLY A 88 -14.28 9.48 17.08
CA GLY A 88 -14.29 10.34 18.26
C GLY A 88 -14.61 9.57 19.56
N ARG A 89 -15.62 8.68 19.54
CA ARG A 89 -15.95 7.82 20.70
C ARG A 89 -14.83 6.86 21.08
N ILE A 90 -14.09 6.34 20.10
CA ILE A 90 -12.93 5.47 20.35
C ILE A 90 -11.80 6.28 20.99
N GLN A 91 -11.54 7.50 20.51
CA GLN A 91 -10.53 8.39 21.10
C GLN A 91 -10.84 8.73 22.56
N THR A 92 -12.10 9.02 22.89
CA THR A 92 -12.49 9.27 24.30
C THR A 92 -12.24 8.05 25.18
N ARG A 93 -12.64 6.85 24.71
CA ARG A 93 -12.44 5.60 25.46
C ARG A 93 -10.98 5.19 25.62
N PHE A 94 -10.07 5.70 24.79
CA PHE A 94 -8.65 5.41 24.92
C PHE A 94 -8.09 5.83 26.28
N VAL A 95 -8.64 6.89 26.89
CA VAL A 95 -8.18 7.38 28.22
C VAL A 95 -8.39 6.33 29.30
N ASP A 96 -9.57 5.71 29.32
CA ASP A 96 -9.97 4.75 30.35
C ASP A 96 -9.59 3.29 29.99
N GLY A 97 -9.55 2.97 28.68
CA GLY A 97 -9.31 1.64 28.16
C GLY A 97 -8.48 1.61 26.87
N PRO A 98 -7.16 1.87 26.94
CA PRO A 98 -6.29 1.95 25.76
C PRO A 98 -6.31 0.69 24.87
N ALA A 99 -6.35 -0.49 25.50
CA ALA A 99 -6.34 -1.78 24.82
C ALA A 99 -7.58 -2.00 23.94
N GLY A 100 -8.76 -1.75 24.51
CA GLY A 100 -10.04 -1.88 23.82
C GLY A 100 -10.14 -0.86 22.70
N ALA A 101 -9.77 0.40 22.98
CA ALA A 101 -9.79 1.46 21.98
C ALA A 101 -8.93 1.17 20.74
N VAL A 102 -7.72 0.62 20.91
CA VAL A 102 -6.85 0.23 19.77
C VAL A 102 -7.47 -0.91 18.96
N THR A 103 -8.12 -1.88 19.61
CA THR A 103 -8.81 -2.99 18.92
C THR A 103 -10.01 -2.47 18.12
N GLU A 104 -10.81 -1.59 18.72
CA GLU A 104 -11.95 -0.97 18.05
C GLU A 104 -11.52 -0.06 16.89
N ALA A 105 -10.37 0.63 17.01
CA ALA A 105 -9.82 1.42 15.91
C ALA A 105 -9.43 0.57 14.70
N ASP A 106 -8.82 -0.61 14.92
CA ASP A 106 -8.48 -1.56 13.84
C ASP A 106 -9.75 -2.07 13.13
N GLN A 107 -10.80 -2.38 13.90
CA GLN A 107 -12.10 -2.80 13.38
C GLN A 107 -12.77 -1.68 12.57
N LEU A 108 -12.82 -0.46 13.12
CA LEU A 108 -13.40 0.71 12.45
C LEU A 108 -12.72 0.99 11.11
N LEU A 109 -11.40 0.85 11.03
CA LEU A 109 -10.67 0.99 9.75
C LEU A 109 -11.08 -0.07 8.74
N GLY A 110 -11.28 -1.32 9.17
CA GLY A 110 -11.83 -2.38 8.33
C GLY A 110 -13.22 -2.04 7.79
N ASP A 111 -14.09 -1.49 8.64
CA ASP A 111 -15.44 -1.07 8.25
C ASP A 111 -15.42 0.10 7.27
N VAL A 112 -14.53 1.07 7.47
CA VAL A 112 -14.32 2.19 6.54
C VAL A 112 -13.85 1.68 5.18
N MET A 113 -12.88 0.77 5.15
CA MET A 113 -12.39 0.17 3.90
C MET A 113 -13.50 -0.58 3.17
N SER A 114 -14.27 -1.39 3.90
CA SER A 114 -15.41 -2.13 3.37
C SER A 114 -16.46 -1.21 2.77
N ALA A 115 -16.82 -0.13 3.49
CA ALA A 115 -17.77 0.88 3.01
C ALA A 115 -17.28 1.63 1.77
N ARG A 116 -15.95 1.76 1.61
CA ARG A 116 -15.34 2.31 0.38
C ARG A 116 -15.31 1.33 -0.76
N GLY A 117 -15.59 0.04 -0.57
CA GLY A 117 -15.62 -0.98 -1.62
C GLY A 117 -14.39 -1.87 -1.69
N TYR A 118 -13.49 -1.82 -0.70
CA TYR A 118 -12.43 -2.84 -0.57
C TYR A 118 -13.04 -4.15 -0.05
N PRO A 119 -12.66 -5.31 -0.60
CA PRO A 119 -13.19 -6.58 -0.14
C PRO A 119 -12.74 -6.89 1.29
N VAL A 120 -13.57 -7.64 2.01
CA VAL A 120 -13.19 -8.21 3.30
C VAL A 120 -12.15 -9.30 3.06
N SER A 121 -10.92 -9.07 3.51
CA SER A 121 -9.82 -10.02 3.44
C SER A 121 -9.00 -9.99 4.75
N ASP A 122 -7.98 -10.82 4.86
CA ASP A 122 -7.01 -10.70 5.95
C ASP A 122 -6.26 -9.36 5.90
N PHE A 123 -5.59 -9.03 7.02
CA PHE A 123 -4.88 -7.77 7.17
C PHE A 123 -3.82 -7.53 6.10
N GLU A 124 -2.99 -8.53 5.79
CA GLU A 124 -1.88 -8.35 4.84
C GLU A 124 -2.41 -8.12 3.42
N GLN A 125 -3.49 -8.81 3.05
CA GLN A 125 -4.18 -8.59 1.78
C GLN A 125 -4.82 -7.20 1.71
N ARG A 126 -5.55 -6.76 2.75
CA ARG A 126 -6.13 -5.40 2.80
C ARG A 126 -5.04 -4.33 2.75
N ALA A 127 -3.95 -4.55 3.48
CA ALA A 127 -2.80 -3.66 3.47
C ALA A 127 -2.14 -3.60 2.09
N ALA A 128 -2.00 -4.73 1.41
CA ALA A 128 -1.47 -4.76 0.05
C ALA A 128 -2.38 -4.02 -0.95
N ASP A 129 -3.69 -4.15 -0.81
CA ASP A 129 -4.65 -3.49 -1.71
C ASP A 129 -4.70 -1.98 -1.48
N ILE A 130 -4.82 -1.54 -0.24
CA ILE A 130 -4.90 -0.11 0.07
C ILE A 130 -3.59 0.65 -0.22
N SER A 131 -2.46 -0.06 -0.33
CA SER A 131 -1.18 0.52 -0.75
C SER A 131 -1.18 1.07 -2.18
N VAL A 132 -2.14 0.63 -3.02
CA VAL A 132 -2.29 1.10 -4.39
C VAL A 132 -2.74 2.57 -4.43
N ASP A 133 -3.69 2.92 -3.57
CA ASP A 133 -4.31 4.26 -3.56
C ASP A 133 -3.73 5.15 -2.44
N HIS A 134 -3.25 4.54 -1.35
CA HIS A 134 -2.81 5.23 -0.14
C HIS A 134 -1.40 4.78 0.31
N PRO A 135 -0.37 4.84 -0.56
CA PRO A 135 0.96 4.30 -0.27
C PRO A 135 1.67 4.95 0.92
N LEU A 136 1.42 6.25 1.16
CA LEU A 136 2.13 7.02 2.19
C LEU A 136 1.74 6.64 3.61
N VAL A 137 0.51 6.16 3.82
CA VAL A 137 -0.02 5.82 5.16
C VAL A 137 0.11 4.33 5.47
N MET A 138 0.59 3.52 4.53
CA MET A 138 0.73 2.07 4.67
C MET A 138 1.66 1.63 5.79
N GLN A 139 2.78 2.31 5.95
CA GLN A 139 3.75 1.97 6.98
C GLN A 139 3.16 2.19 8.37
N ASN A 140 2.40 3.27 8.55
CA ASN A 140 1.68 3.56 9.77
C ASN A 140 0.63 2.48 10.04
N TYR A 141 -0.15 2.08 9.03
CA TYR A 141 -1.16 1.03 9.19
C TYR A 141 -0.57 -0.30 9.66
N ARG A 142 0.52 -0.75 9.03
CA ARG A 142 1.21 -1.98 9.44
C ARG A 142 1.87 -1.88 10.81
N ALA A 143 2.45 -0.74 11.15
CA ALA A 143 3.01 -0.51 12.49
C ALA A 143 1.93 -0.56 13.58
N ALA A 144 0.79 0.10 13.35
CA ALA A 144 -0.34 0.09 14.27
C ALA A 144 -0.92 -1.32 14.47
N HIS A 145 -1.11 -2.07 13.38
CA HIS A 145 -1.63 -3.43 13.45
C HIS A 145 -0.68 -4.39 14.15
N ALA A 146 0.63 -4.25 13.94
CA ALA A 146 1.60 -5.04 14.69
C ALA A 146 1.53 -4.79 16.21
N ILE A 147 1.28 -3.54 16.62
CA ILE A 147 1.06 -3.19 18.03
C ILE A 147 -0.27 -3.78 18.53
N ALA A 148 -1.35 -3.64 17.76
CA ALA A 148 -2.66 -4.20 18.10
C ALA A 148 -2.59 -5.73 18.28
N LEU A 149 -1.89 -6.44 17.39
CA LEU A 149 -1.67 -7.87 17.49
C LEU A 149 -0.87 -8.23 18.75
N ARG A 150 0.23 -7.53 19.06
CA ARG A 150 0.97 -7.72 20.31
C ARG A 150 0.11 -7.46 21.55
N GLN A 151 -0.84 -6.52 21.44
CA GLN A 151 -1.74 -6.21 22.54
C GLN A 151 -2.74 -7.33 22.83
N THR A 152 -3.19 -8.09 21.83
CA THR A 152 -4.02 -9.28 22.07
C THR A 152 -3.35 -10.31 22.98
N SER A 153 -2.02 -10.30 23.04
CA SER A 153 -1.21 -11.14 23.92
C SER A 153 -0.78 -10.43 25.23
N GLY A 154 -1.26 -9.21 25.48
CA GLY A 154 -0.89 -8.38 26.64
C GLY A 154 0.56 -7.87 26.62
N LYS A 155 1.21 -7.81 25.44
CA LYS A 155 2.64 -7.50 25.29
C LYS A 155 2.92 -6.09 24.75
N ALA A 156 1.92 -5.22 24.68
CA ALA A 156 2.09 -3.84 24.27
C ALA A 156 2.02 -2.91 25.48
N SER A 157 2.95 -1.97 25.56
CA SER A 157 2.93 -0.89 26.55
C SER A 157 1.88 0.16 26.19
N THR A 158 1.41 0.93 27.17
CA THR A 158 0.47 2.04 26.94
C THR A 158 1.02 3.07 25.95
N GLU A 159 2.33 3.30 25.94
CA GLU A 159 2.97 4.19 24.97
C GLU A 159 2.91 3.61 23.54
N GLU A 160 3.16 2.31 23.37
CA GLU A 160 2.95 1.66 22.06
C GLU A 160 1.49 1.77 21.62
N LEU A 161 0.52 1.57 22.52
CA LEU A 161 -0.91 1.75 22.22
C LEU A 161 -1.23 3.18 21.77
N ARG A 162 -0.60 4.18 22.39
CA ARG A 162 -0.73 5.58 21.98
C ARG A 162 -0.19 5.81 20.57
N GLN A 163 0.95 5.20 20.23
CA GLN A 163 1.51 5.26 18.86
C GLN A 163 0.59 4.56 17.84
N ALA A 164 0.02 3.41 18.19
CA ALA A 164 -0.95 2.72 17.33
C ALA A 164 -2.17 3.61 17.02
N MET A 165 -2.71 4.31 18.03
CA MET A 165 -3.80 5.27 17.81
C MET A 165 -3.44 6.42 16.87
N ILE A 166 -2.21 6.95 16.98
CA ILE A 166 -1.74 8.01 16.08
C ILE A 166 -1.65 7.50 14.65
N HIS A 167 -1.05 6.32 14.46
CA HIS A 167 -0.90 5.70 13.15
C HIS A 167 -2.26 5.35 12.51
N TYR A 168 -3.21 4.81 13.29
CA TYR A 168 -4.57 4.59 12.82
C TYR A 168 -5.30 5.87 12.49
N ARG A 169 -5.09 6.96 13.25
CA ARG A 169 -5.68 8.27 12.93
C ARG A 169 -5.23 8.77 11.56
N THR A 170 -3.94 8.69 11.26
CA THR A 170 -3.41 9.13 9.97
C THR A 170 -4.07 8.40 8.81
N LEU A 171 -4.25 7.07 8.92
CA LEU A 171 -4.96 6.32 7.91
C LEU A 171 -6.46 6.67 7.89
N PHE A 172 -7.09 6.76 9.05
CA PHE A 172 -8.52 7.07 9.15
C PHE A 172 -8.84 8.40 8.45
N GLU A 173 -8.10 9.47 8.76
CA GLU A 173 -8.25 10.79 8.15
C GLU A 173 -8.07 10.74 6.63
N GLU A 174 -7.10 9.98 6.14
CA GLU A 174 -6.89 9.78 4.70
C GLU A 174 -8.08 9.05 4.04
N LEU A 175 -8.63 8.01 4.69
CA LEU A 175 -9.74 7.24 4.12
C LEU A 175 -11.09 7.94 4.17
N VAL A 176 -11.31 8.76 5.20
CA VAL A 176 -12.54 9.56 5.31
C VAL A 176 -12.44 10.89 4.58
N SER A 177 -11.27 11.28 4.07
CA SER A 177 -11.13 12.49 3.25
C SER A 177 -11.82 12.34 1.90
N GLU A 178 -12.24 13.44 1.28
CA GLU A 178 -12.65 13.39 -0.14
C GLU A 178 -11.41 13.09 -0.99
N PRO A 179 -11.52 12.28 -2.06
CA PRO A 179 -10.42 12.14 -2.98
C PRO A 179 -10.02 13.54 -3.46
N LYS A 180 -8.75 13.91 -3.28
CA LYS A 180 -8.20 15.06 -4.02
C LYS A 180 -8.44 14.75 -5.49
N ARG A 181 -9.41 15.45 -6.12
CA ARG A 181 -9.52 15.44 -7.57
C ARG A 181 -8.12 15.80 -8.10
N PRO A 182 -7.49 14.97 -8.94
CA PRO A 182 -6.34 15.44 -9.67
C PRO A 182 -6.80 16.64 -10.48
N VAL A 183 -6.13 17.77 -10.26
CA VAL A 183 -6.31 19.00 -11.05
C VAL A 183 -5.72 18.81 -12.43
#